data_AF-A0A421H1Y6-F1
#
_entry.id   AF-A0A421H1Y6-F1
#
_cell.length_a   1.000
_cell.length_b   1.000
_cell.length_c   1.000
_cell.angle_alpha   90.00
_cell.angle_beta   90.00
_cell.angle_gamma   90.00
#
_symmetry.space_group_name_H-M   'P 1'
#
loop_
_entity.id
_entity.type
_entity.pdbx_description
1 polymer ?
#
loop_
_entity_poly.entity_id
_entity_poly.type
_entity_poly.pdbx_seq_one_letter_code
_entity_poly.pdbx_strand_id
1 'polypeptide(L)'
;MGGSSSKSKQFSASNVSANGAGTSSARSQITSKDKAILDLKNARDRLKKYQSRLDIEANQLHDSAKRLLQAGKRVRLLLTGFLRDRAKLALKLKKYKEQQMQQADEHLIQVLGMLDTVEWETQQLQVFEGLKAGNSILNAIHKVNNVAWLPFLRRVQTQMELCVDGCLDTVP
;
A
#
# COMPACT_ATOMS: atom_id res chain seq x y z
N MET A 1 -49.89 -7.90 -29.88
CA MET A 1 -50.51 -8.37 -28.61
C MET A 1 -49.58 -9.40 -28.00
N GLY A 2 -49.25 -9.31 -26.70
CA GLY A 2 -48.43 -10.30 -26.00
C GLY A 2 -47.16 -9.73 -25.39
N GLY A 3 -47.30 -8.89 -24.37
CA GLY A 3 -46.21 -8.60 -23.44
C GLY A 3 -46.08 -9.72 -22.41
N SER A 4 -44.86 -9.96 -21.92
CA SER A 4 -44.63 -10.54 -20.59
C SER A 4 -43.24 -10.18 -20.10
N SER A 5 -43.28 -9.38 -19.05
CA SER A 5 -42.23 -8.84 -18.20
C SER A 5 -41.42 -9.90 -17.46
N SER A 6 -40.13 -9.67 -17.26
CA SER A 6 -39.34 -10.30 -16.19
C SER A 6 -38.31 -9.31 -15.66
N LYS A 7 -38.74 -8.54 -14.66
CA LYS A 7 -37.96 -7.56 -13.91
C LYS A 7 -37.24 -8.32 -12.78
N SER A 8 -35.95 -8.60 -12.95
CA SER A 8 -35.10 -9.20 -11.92
C SER A 8 -34.86 -8.17 -10.81
N LYS A 9 -35.45 -8.43 -9.65
CA LYS A 9 -35.23 -7.67 -8.42
C LYS A 9 -33.82 -7.93 -7.92
N GLN A 10 -33.04 -6.86 -7.79
CA GLN A 10 -31.80 -6.83 -7.02
C GLN A 10 -32.11 -7.12 -5.55
N PHE A 11 -31.53 -8.21 -5.03
CA PHE A 11 -31.34 -8.41 -3.59
C PHE A 11 -29.96 -7.86 -3.23
N SER A 12 -29.89 -6.68 -2.66
CA SER A 12 -28.70 -6.22 -1.92
C SER A 12 -29.11 -6.06 -0.46
N ALA A 13 -28.74 -7.07 0.33
CA ALA A 13 -28.95 -7.14 1.76
C ALA A 13 -28.29 -5.95 2.47
N SER A 14 -29.09 -5.20 3.20
CA SER A 14 -28.67 -4.25 4.22
C SER A 14 -28.16 -5.03 5.44
N ASN A 15 -26.84 -5.19 5.56
CA ASN A 15 -26.23 -5.68 6.80
C ASN A 15 -26.28 -4.57 7.87
N VAL A 16 -27.35 -4.57 8.65
CA VAL A 16 -27.41 -3.90 9.96
C VAL A 16 -26.59 -4.76 10.93
N SER A 17 -25.40 -4.30 11.31
CA SER A 17 -24.61 -4.93 12.39
C SER A 17 -24.78 -4.09 13.66
N ALA A 18 -25.73 -4.51 14.49
CA ALA A 18 -25.84 -4.10 15.87
C ALA A 18 -25.38 -5.26 16.76
N ASN A 19 -24.23 -5.12 17.43
CA ASN A 19 -24.07 -5.33 18.88
C ASN A 19 -22.60 -5.39 19.30
N GLY A 20 -22.34 -4.83 20.50
CA GLY A 20 -21.21 -5.26 21.32
C GLY A 20 -20.44 -4.14 22.00
N ALA A 21 -21.07 -3.43 22.94
CA ALA A 21 -20.36 -2.66 23.95
C ALA A 21 -19.61 -3.65 24.88
N GLY A 22 -18.28 -3.59 24.86
CA GLY A 22 -17.40 -4.43 25.67
C GLY A 22 -16.05 -3.76 25.89
N THR A 23 -15.89 -3.19 27.09
CA THR A 23 -14.64 -2.89 27.81
C THR A 23 -13.49 -2.26 27.00
N SER A 24 -13.41 -0.94 27.13
CA SER A 24 -12.29 -0.05 26.81
C SER A 24 -11.03 -0.41 27.62
N SER A 25 -10.23 -1.33 27.10
CA SER A 25 -8.78 -1.21 27.22
C SER A 25 -8.30 -0.51 25.97
N ALA A 26 -7.39 0.46 26.10
CA ALA A 26 -6.88 1.31 25.04
C ALA A 26 -6.35 0.50 23.84
N ARG A 27 -7.25 0.09 22.97
CA ARG A 27 -6.93 -0.47 21.65
C ARG A 27 -6.39 0.71 20.88
N SER A 28 -5.06 0.83 20.84
CA SER A 28 -4.30 1.75 20.00
C SER A 28 -5.11 2.07 18.76
N GLN A 29 -5.56 3.32 18.61
CA GLN A 29 -6.36 3.75 17.47
C GLN A 29 -5.54 3.42 16.22
N ILE A 30 -5.90 2.33 15.56
CA ILE A 30 -5.17 1.85 14.38
C ILE A 30 -5.34 2.94 13.34
N THR A 31 -4.25 3.58 12.95
CA THR A 31 -4.30 4.61 11.91
C THR A 31 -4.88 3.99 10.64
N SER A 32 -5.68 4.74 9.88
CA SER A 32 -6.22 4.28 8.59
C SER A 32 -5.14 3.72 7.67
N LYS A 33 -3.95 4.33 7.72
CA LYS A 33 -2.72 3.87 7.06
C LYS A 33 -2.26 2.48 7.52
N ASP A 34 -2.19 2.23 8.82
CA ASP A 34 -1.71 0.94 9.37
C ASP A 34 -2.65 -0.19 8.97
N LYS A 35 -3.96 0.09 8.92
CA LYS A 35 -4.96 -0.84 8.40
C LYS A 35 -4.73 -1.13 6.90
N ALA A 36 -4.45 -0.11 6.09
CA ALA A 36 -4.18 -0.29 4.67
C ALA A 36 -2.89 -1.13 4.43
N ILE A 37 -1.83 -0.87 5.19
CA ILE A 37 -0.59 -1.66 5.14
C ILE A 37 -0.85 -3.12 5.53
N LEU A 38 -1.66 -3.35 6.56
CA LEU A 38 -2.04 -4.70 6.97
C LEU A 38 -2.82 -5.42 5.86
N ASP A 39 -3.77 -4.74 5.23
CA ASP A 39 -4.58 -5.29 4.14
C ASP A 39 -3.70 -5.65 2.92
N LEU A 40 -2.71 -4.81 2.57
CA LEU A 40 -1.72 -5.09 1.51
C LEU A 40 -0.82 -6.29 1.86
N LYS A 41 -0.31 -6.37 3.09
CA LYS A 41 0.51 -7.50 3.54
C LYS A 41 -0.28 -8.80 3.55
N ASN A 42 -1.54 -8.76 3.98
CA ASN A 42 -2.45 -9.91 3.90
C ASN A 42 -2.69 -10.35 2.45
N ALA A 43 -2.87 -9.41 1.52
CA ALA A 43 -3.03 -9.72 0.11
C ALA A 43 -1.78 -10.41 -0.47
N ARG A 44 -0.58 -9.88 -0.17
CA ARG A 44 0.71 -10.49 -0.54
C ARG A 44 0.83 -11.94 -0.04
N ASP A 45 0.50 -12.17 1.22
CA ASP A 45 0.65 -13.51 1.82
C ASP A 45 -0.39 -14.50 1.26
N ARG A 46 -1.59 -14.03 0.91
CA ARG A 46 -2.60 -14.83 0.21
C ARG A 46 -2.15 -15.21 -1.20
N LEU A 47 -1.55 -14.29 -1.95
CA LEU A 47 -1.01 -14.55 -3.29
C LEU A 47 0.12 -15.59 -3.25
N LYS A 48 1.06 -15.48 -2.31
CA LYS A 48 2.12 -16.49 -2.11
C LYS A 48 1.56 -17.88 -1.79
N LYS A 49 0.55 -17.94 -0.91
CA LYS A 49 -0.15 -19.21 -0.61
C LYS A 49 -0.83 -19.76 -1.86
N TYR A 50 -1.47 -18.91 -2.66
CA TYR A 50 -2.12 -19.32 -3.90
C TYR A 50 -1.12 -19.86 -4.94
N GLN A 51 0.02 -19.19 -5.13
CA GLN A 51 1.13 -19.68 -5.98
C GLN A 51 1.59 -21.07 -5.56
N SER A 52 1.86 -21.28 -4.26
CA SER A 52 2.31 -22.60 -3.77
C SER A 52 1.27 -23.71 -4.02
N ARG A 53 -0.02 -23.39 -3.90
CA ARG A 53 -1.11 -24.33 -4.21
C ARG A 53 -1.18 -24.64 -5.71
N LEU A 54 -1.07 -23.61 -6.56
CA LEU A 54 -1.07 -23.79 -8.01
C LEU A 54 0.11 -24.63 -8.49
N ASP A 55 1.29 -24.46 -7.89
CA ASP A 55 2.48 -25.26 -8.23
C ASP A 55 2.27 -26.75 -7.90
N ILE A 56 1.73 -27.04 -6.71
CA ILE A 56 1.38 -28.41 -6.31
C ILE A 56 0.36 -29.02 -7.29
N GLU A 57 -0.71 -28.28 -7.63
CA GLU A 57 -1.72 -28.75 -8.58
C GLU A 57 -1.14 -28.98 -9.99
N ALA A 58 -0.24 -28.10 -10.46
CA ALA A 58 0.41 -28.23 -11.76
C ALA A 58 1.32 -29.48 -11.81
N ASN A 59 2.05 -29.76 -10.73
CA ASN A 59 2.88 -30.95 -10.59
C ASN A 59 2.02 -32.23 -10.58
N GLN A 60 0.90 -32.24 -9.84
CA GLN A 60 -0.05 -33.35 -9.85
C GLN A 60 -0.64 -33.60 -11.24
N LEU A 61 -1.01 -32.55 -11.97
CA LEU A 61 -1.49 -32.66 -13.35
C LEU A 61 -0.41 -33.23 -14.28
N HIS A 62 0.84 -32.82 -14.12
CA HIS A 62 1.96 -33.35 -14.88
C HIS A 62 2.18 -34.85 -14.62
N ASP A 63 2.18 -35.26 -13.35
CA ASP A 63 2.31 -36.66 -12.97
C ASP A 63 1.14 -37.51 -13.47
N SER A 64 -0.08 -36.98 -13.40
CA SER A 64 -1.27 -37.67 -13.94
C SER A 64 -1.16 -37.88 -15.45
N ALA A 65 -0.70 -36.87 -16.20
CA ALA A 65 -0.49 -36.97 -17.64
C ALA A 65 0.60 -38.00 -17.97
N LYS A 66 1.71 -38.01 -17.21
CA LYS A 66 2.80 -38.99 -17.37
C LYS A 66 2.31 -40.41 -17.13
N ARG A 67 1.52 -40.65 -16.07
CA ARG A 67 0.92 -41.95 -15.76
C ARG A 67 -0.02 -42.42 -16.87
N LEU A 68 -0.88 -41.54 -17.39
CA LEU A 68 -1.79 -41.85 -18.50
C LEU A 68 -1.05 -42.23 -19.78
N LEU A 69 0.04 -41.53 -20.11
CA LEU A 69 0.88 -41.87 -21.27
C LEU A 69 1.60 -43.21 -21.11
N GLN A 70 2.10 -43.53 -19.92
CA GLN A 70 2.73 -44.82 -19.63
C GLN A 70 1.72 -45.98 -19.66
N ALA A 71 0.49 -45.77 -19.17
CA ALA A 71 -0.58 -46.75 -19.25
C ALA A 71 -1.01 -46.99 -20.71
N GLY A 72 -1.15 -45.93 -21.50
CA GLY A 72 -1.47 -46.02 -22.93
C GLY A 72 -0.39 -46.71 -23.78
N LYS A 73 0.88 -46.72 -23.35
CA LYS A 73 1.94 -47.49 -24.02
C LYS A 73 1.88 -49.00 -23.71
N ARG A 74 1.35 -49.39 -22.54
CA ARG A 74 1.25 -50.78 -22.09
C ARG A 74 0.00 -51.49 -22.59
N VAL A 75 -1.12 -50.77 -22.71
CA VAL A 75 -2.40 -51.33 -23.16
C VAL A 75 -2.50 -51.20 -24.69
N ARG A 76 -2.41 -52.33 -25.41
CA ARG A 76 -2.34 -52.35 -26.88
C ARG A 76 -3.71 -52.12 -27.54
N LEU A 77 -3.72 -51.20 -28.50
CA LEU A 77 -4.68 -51.00 -29.62
C LEU A 77 -6.03 -50.29 -29.40
N LEU A 78 -6.87 -50.62 -28.41
CA LEU A 78 -8.24 -50.03 -28.37
C LEU A 78 -8.43 -48.87 -27.37
N LEU A 79 -7.78 -48.93 -26.20
CA LEU A 79 -7.91 -47.90 -25.15
C LEU A 79 -6.96 -46.70 -25.37
N THR A 80 -6.05 -46.79 -26.33
CA THR A 80 -4.97 -45.81 -26.52
C THR A 80 -5.44 -44.43 -26.97
N GLY A 81 -6.55 -44.34 -27.71
CA GLY A 81 -7.13 -43.06 -28.15
C GLY A 81 -7.65 -42.24 -26.97
N PHE A 82 -8.54 -42.84 -26.19
CA PHE A 82 -9.17 -42.19 -25.03
C PHE A 82 -8.15 -41.78 -23.95
N LEU A 83 -7.17 -42.65 -23.61
CA LEU A 83 -6.12 -42.29 -22.65
C LEU A 83 -5.23 -41.15 -23.17
N ARG A 84 -4.94 -41.11 -24.47
CA ARG A 84 -4.14 -40.05 -25.09
C ARG A 84 -4.88 -38.71 -25.05
N ASP A 85 -6.18 -38.69 -25.31
CA ASP A 85 -6.98 -37.46 -25.28
C ASP A 85 -7.16 -36.93 -23.84
N ARG A 86 -7.31 -37.84 -22.86
CA ARG A 86 -7.24 -37.48 -21.43
C ARG A 86 -5.88 -36.89 -21.04
N ALA A 87 -4.78 -37.46 -21.52
CA ALA A 87 -3.44 -36.91 -21.26
C ALA A 87 -3.27 -35.51 -21.89
N LYS A 88 -3.76 -35.29 -23.11
CA LYS A 88 -3.77 -33.95 -23.74
C LYS A 88 -4.60 -32.95 -22.95
N LEU A 89 -5.76 -33.36 -22.44
CA LEU A 89 -6.61 -32.51 -21.59
C LEU A 89 -5.87 -32.09 -20.31
N ALA A 90 -5.21 -33.03 -19.64
CA ALA A 90 -4.42 -32.74 -18.44
C ALA A 90 -3.30 -31.72 -18.72
N LEU A 91 -2.61 -31.83 -19.86
CA LEU A 91 -1.59 -30.86 -20.28
C LEU A 91 -2.18 -29.47 -20.60
N LYS A 92 -3.35 -29.40 -21.23
CA LYS A 92 -4.05 -28.12 -21.45
C LYS A 92 -4.44 -27.47 -20.13
N LEU A 93 -4.93 -28.25 -19.17
CA LEU A 93 -5.28 -27.76 -17.85
C LEU A 93 -4.04 -27.26 -17.09
N LYS A 94 -2.90 -27.96 -17.22
CA LYS A 94 -1.61 -27.49 -16.69
C LYS A 94 -1.24 -26.12 -17.26
N LYS A 95 -1.30 -25.95 -18.59
CA LYS A 95 -0.99 -24.66 -19.23
C LYS A 95 -1.88 -23.52 -18.71
N TYR A 96 -3.16 -23.80 -18.48
CA TYR A 96 -4.08 -22.82 -17.89
C TYR A 96 -3.69 -22.45 -16.45
N LYS A 97 -3.27 -23.43 -15.64
CA LYS A 97 -2.77 -23.19 -14.27
C LYS A 97 -1.47 -22.39 -14.26
N GLU A 98 -0.56 -22.65 -15.20
CA GLU A 98 0.65 -21.84 -15.40
C GLU A 98 0.32 -20.38 -15.77
N GLN A 99 -0.70 -20.15 -16.61
CA GLN A 99 -1.17 -18.80 -16.91
C GLN A 99 -1.76 -18.09 -15.68
N GLN A 100 -2.52 -18.81 -14.84
CA GLN A 100 -3.02 -18.26 -13.58
C GLN A 100 -1.89 -17.93 -12.59
N MET A 101 -0.79 -18.70 -12.63
CA MET A 101 0.41 -18.41 -11.84
C MET A 101 1.07 -17.10 -12.30
N GLN A 102 1.21 -16.87 -13.61
CA GLN A 102 1.72 -15.61 -14.16
C GLN A 102 0.88 -14.41 -13.73
N GLN A 103 -0.45 -14.53 -13.78
CA GLN A 103 -1.35 -13.46 -13.29
C GLN A 103 -1.15 -13.19 -11.79
N ALA A 104 -0.95 -14.24 -10.99
CA ALA A 104 -0.67 -14.08 -9.56
C ALA A 104 0.68 -13.39 -9.31
N ASP A 105 1.70 -13.65 -10.13
CA ASP A 105 3.01 -13.00 -10.06
C ASP A 105 2.91 -11.51 -10.41
N GLU A 106 2.16 -11.16 -11.45
CA GLU A 106 1.88 -9.76 -11.83
C GLU A 106 1.20 -9.01 -10.69
N HIS A 107 0.17 -9.59 -10.08
CA HIS A 107 -0.51 -9.00 -8.93
C HIS A 107 0.40 -8.90 -7.70
N LEU A 108 1.31 -9.85 -7.50
CA LEU A 108 2.28 -9.78 -6.41
C LEU A 108 3.21 -8.57 -6.58
N ILE A 109 3.71 -8.33 -7.79
CA ILE A 109 4.56 -7.17 -8.10
C ILE A 109 3.78 -5.87 -7.86
N GLN A 110 2.51 -5.80 -8.29
CA GLN A 110 1.64 -4.65 -8.05
C GLN A 110 1.48 -4.37 -6.54
N VAL A 111 1.23 -5.40 -5.72
CA VAL A 111 1.08 -5.24 -4.27
C VAL A 111 2.37 -4.77 -3.60
N LEU A 112 3.53 -5.27 -4.04
CA LEU A 112 4.83 -4.82 -3.53
C LEU A 112 5.08 -3.36 -3.90
N GLY A 113 4.82 -2.96 -5.15
CA GLY A 113 4.96 -1.56 -5.57
C GLY A 113 4.04 -0.60 -4.80
N MET A 114 2.81 -1.02 -4.47
CA MET A 114 1.92 -0.22 -3.60
C MET A 114 2.48 -0.05 -2.19
N LEU A 115 3.12 -1.09 -1.63
CA LEU A 115 3.74 -1.01 -0.31
C LEU A 115 4.90 0.00 -0.31
N ASP A 116 5.78 -0.09 -1.31
CA ASP A 116 6.91 0.83 -1.49
C ASP A 116 6.44 2.27 -1.66
N THR A 117 5.34 2.48 -2.38
CA THR A 117 4.73 3.80 -2.58
C THR A 117 4.24 4.39 -1.24
N VAL A 118 3.58 3.58 -0.40
CA VAL A 118 3.12 4.04 0.92
C VAL A 118 4.30 4.38 1.84
N GLU A 119 5.39 3.61 1.76
CA GLU A 119 6.61 3.91 2.51
C GLU A 119 7.25 5.22 2.04
N TRP A 120 7.30 5.45 0.73
CA TRP A 120 7.77 6.69 0.14
C TRP A 120 6.93 7.90 0.59
N GLU A 121 5.60 7.82 0.49
CA GLU A 121 4.69 8.89 0.93
C GLU A 121 4.89 9.24 2.41
N THR A 122 5.17 8.23 3.24
CA THR A 122 5.46 8.44 4.67
C THR A 122 6.73 9.26 4.87
N GLN A 123 7.78 8.94 4.13
CA GLN A 123 9.05 9.67 4.21
C GLN A 123 8.87 11.10 3.68
N GLN A 124 8.11 11.29 2.60
CA GLN A 124 7.80 12.62 2.07
C GLN A 124 7.04 13.50 3.06
N LEU A 125 6.06 12.93 3.77
CA LEU A 125 5.35 13.65 4.84
C LEU A 125 6.30 14.10 5.95
N GLN A 126 7.22 13.23 6.39
CA GLN A 126 8.20 13.58 7.42
C GLN A 126 9.15 14.71 6.98
N VAL A 127 9.61 14.68 5.73
CA VAL A 127 10.45 15.75 5.16
C VAL A 127 9.67 17.07 5.12
N PHE A 128 8.42 17.03 4.70
CA PHE A 128 7.57 18.23 4.63
C PHE A 128 7.28 18.81 6.03
N GLU A 129 7.02 17.96 7.02
CA GLU A 129 6.86 18.38 8.42
C GLU A 129 8.12 19.03 8.97
N GLY A 130 9.31 18.49 8.66
CA GLY A 130 10.60 19.07 9.01
C GLY A 130 10.80 20.46 8.41
N LEU A 131 10.50 20.64 7.12
CA LEU A 131 10.56 21.94 6.44
C LEU A 131 9.58 22.95 7.04
N LYS A 132 8.36 22.50 7.37
CA LYS A 132 7.34 23.35 8.01
C LYS A 132 7.78 23.82 9.39
N ALA A 133 8.36 22.92 10.20
CA ALA A 133 8.92 23.27 11.51
C ALA A 133 10.08 24.26 11.37
N GLY A 134 11.01 24.02 10.43
CA GLY A 134 12.12 24.93 10.14
C GLY A 134 11.66 26.33 9.72
N ASN A 135 10.69 26.42 8.80
CA ASN A 135 10.10 27.69 8.39
C ASN A 135 9.39 28.40 9.56
N SER A 136 8.72 27.66 10.44
CA SER A 136 8.09 28.26 11.62
C SER A 136 9.12 28.87 12.57
N ILE A 137 10.26 28.19 12.79
CA ILE A 137 11.36 28.69 13.62
C ILE A 137 11.98 29.93 12.97
N LEU A 138 12.25 29.88 11.66
CA LEU A 138 12.84 31.01 10.94
C LEU A 138 11.94 32.25 11.01
N ASN A 139 10.62 32.07 10.86
CA ASN A 139 9.64 33.14 11.05
C ASN A 139 9.63 33.69 12.49
N ALA A 140 9.83 32.84 13.50
CA ALA A 140 9.95 33.29 14.88
C ALA A 140 11.22 34.15 15.09
N ILE A 141 12.36 33.72 14.52
CA ILE A 141 13.62 34.47 14.57
C ILE A 141 13.47 35.83 13.87
N HIS A 142 12.85 35.85 12.68
CA HIS A 142 12.62 37.09 11.94
C HIS A 142 11.74 38.08 12.73
N LYS A 143 10.71 37.59 13.43
CA LYS A 143 9.88 38.42 14.30
C LYS A 143 10.67 39.00 15.48
N VAL A 144 11.49 38.20 16.16
CA VAL A 144 12.32 38.66 17.29
C VAL A 144 13.33 39.72 16.83
N ASN A 145 13.98 39.50 15.68
CA ASN A 145 14.97 40.44 15.16
C ASN A 145 14.35 41.79 14.80
N ASN A 146 13.20 41.79 14.12
CA ASN A 146 12.56 43.03 13.67
C ASN A 146 11.89 43.81 14.82
N VAL A 147 11.17 43.12 15.72
CA VAL A 147 10.31 43.79 16.72
C VAL A 147 11.06 44.13 18.01
N ALA A 148 12.02 43.30 18.44
CA ALA A 148 12.67 43.48 19.75
C ALA A 148 14.06 44.09 19.66
N TRP A 149 14.89 43.65 18.71
CA TRP A 149 16.29 44.09 18.62
C TRP A 149 16.45 45.46 17.95
N LEU A 150 15.69 45.77 16.90
CA LEU A 150 15.83 47.06 16.20
C LEU A 150 15.54 48.28 17.07
N PRO A 151 14.47 48.32 17.90
CA PRO A 151 14.25 49.45 18.81
C PRO A 151 15.31 49.55 19.92
N PHE A 152 15.84 48.40 20.37
CA PHE A 152 16.91 48.35 21.37
C PHE A 152 18.22 48.93 20.81
N LEU A 153 18.65 48.47 19.64
CA LEU A 153 19.86 48.98 18.97
C LEU A 153 19.73 50.45 18.62
N ARG A 154 18.56 50.89 18.13
CA ARG A 154 18.29 52.32 17.88
C ARG A 154 18.43 53.13 19.18
N ARG A 155 17.92 52.63 20.30
CA ARG A 155 18.02 53.32 21.60
C ARG A 155 19.46 53.42 22.11
N VAL A 156 20.26 52.37 21.95
CA VAL A 156 21.69 52.38 22.30
C VAL A 156 22.46 53.36 21.41
N GLN A 157 22.17 53.38 20.11
CA GLN A 157 22.83 54.30 19.18
C GLN A 157 22.46 55.76 19.42
N THR A 158 21.19 56.07 19.68
CA THR A 158 20.78 57.42 20.06
C THR A 158 21.36 57.86 21.41
N GLN A 159 21.46 56.96 22.40
CA GLN A 159 22.16 57.25 23.67
C GLN A 159 23.65 57.56 23.43
N MET A 160 24.30 56.81 22.54
CA MET A 160 25.70 57.04 22.20
C MET A 160 25.90 58.37 21.45
N GLU A 161 25.03 58.73 20.50
CA GLU A 161 25.06 60.04 19.82
C GLU A 161 24.85 61.19 20.82
N LEU A 162 23.89 61.08 21.73
CA LEU A 162 23.67 62.08 22.78
C LEU A 162 24.89 62.23 23.71
N CYS A 163 25.59 61.14 24.04
CA CYS A 163 26.82 61.20 24.82
C CYS A 163 27.99 61.83 24.04
N VAL A 164 28.04 61.66 22.72
CA VAL A 164 29.07 62.27 21.86
C VAL A 164 28.82 63.77 21.68
N ASP A 165 27.56 64.17 21.45
CA ASP A 165 27.17 65.58 21.32
C ASP A 165 27.36 66.33 22.65
N GLY A 166 27.00 65.73 23.78
CA GLY A 166 27.24 66.30 25.10
C GLY A 166 28.72 66.50 25.47
N CYS A 167 29.64 65.76 24.83
CA CYS A 167 31.08 65.96 25.02
C CYS A 167 31.66 67.11 24.17
N LEU A 168 31.03 67.49 23.04
CA LEU A 168 31.50 68.61 22.21
C LEU A 168 31.11 69.98 22.78
N ASP A 169 30.03 70.07 23.56
CA ASP A 169 29.56 71.33 24.15
C ASP A 169 30.27 71.73 25.47
N THR A 170 31.29 70.96 25.89
CA THR A 170 32.06 71.23 27.13
C THR A 170 33.55 71.52 26.87
N VAL A 171 33.90 72.04 25.69
CA VAL A 171 35.21 72.62 25.44
C VAL A 171 35.06 74.15 25.49
N PRO A 172 35.63 74.83 26.50
CA PRO A 172 35.52 76.29 26.67
C PRO A 172 36.27 77.09 25.60
#